data_AF-A0A9K3GIR0-F1
#
_entry.id   AF-A0A9K3GIR0-F1
#
_cell.length_a   1.000
_cell.length_b   1.000
_cell.length_c   1.000
_cell.angle_alpha   90.00
_cell.angle_beta   90.00
_cell.angle_gamma   90.00
#
_symmetry.space_group_name_H-M   'P 1'
#
loop_
_entity.id
_entity.type
_entity.pdbx_description
1 polymer ?
#
loop_
_entity_poly.entity_id
_entity_poly.type
_entity_poly.pdbx_seq_one_letter_code
_entity_poly.pdbx_strand_id
1 'polypeptide(L)'
;MRSLKKEEMKTLFEKLAHYVGSNAEVLVSRDDEAHCFRIIKNKVYYFPSRLLNQAQVFHRKNLMGAGICLGKMTHSGQFHVLISALPFLAQLSPYRVWVSGAGELAYVYRSHVIKRHVIRMSDDIPANA
;
A
#
# COMPACT_ATOMS: atom_id res chain seq x y z
N MET A 1 5.61 18.61 -4.12
CA MET A 1 4.89 17.54 -3.40
C MET A 1 3.50 18.06 -3.09
N ARG A 2 2.41 17.36 -3.47
CA ARG A 2 1.02 17.85 -3.33
C ARG A 2 0.25 17.01 -2.30
N SER A 3 -0.68 17.63 -1.56
CA SER A 3 -1.71 16.89 -0.79
C SER A 3 -2.65 16.11 -1.71
N LEU A 4 -3.20 15.00 -1.24
CA LEU A 4 -4.24 14.27 -1.98
C LEU A 4 -5.54 15.10 -1.99
N LYS A 5 -6.26 15.08 -3.12
CA LYS A 5 -7.65 15.54 -3.18
C LYS A 5 -8.55 14.55 -2.46
N LYS A 6 -9.75 14.98 -2.05
CA LYS A 6 -10.74 14.11 -1.39
C LYS A 6 -11.08 12.86 -2.21
N GLU A 7 -11.23 13.02 -3.53
CA GLU A 7 -11.50 11.91 -4.46
C GLU A 7 -10.34 10.90 -4.51
N GLU A 8 -9.10 11.40 -4.63
CA GLU A 8 -7.89 10.55 -4.66
C GLU A 8 -7.67 9.84 -3.33
N MET A 9 -8.03 10.49 -2.23
CA MET A 9 -7.98 9.91 -0.89
C MET A 9 -9.02 8.80 -0.74
N LYS A 10 -10.23 8.99 -1.27
CA LYS A 10 -11.27 7.96 -1.27
C LYS A 10 -10.83 6.72 -2.05
N THR A 11 -10.31 6.88 -3.27
CA THR A 11 -9.84 5.73 -4.08
C THR A 11 -8.62 5.03 -3.49
N LEU A 12 -7.73 5.77 -2.81
CA LEU A 12 -6.63 5.20 -2.04
C LEU A 12 -7.17 4.29 -0.92
N PHE A 13 -8.05 4.82 -0.07
CA PHE A 13 -8.55 4.08 1.10
C PHE A 13 -9.47 2.93 0.71
N GLU A 14 -10.32 3.08 -0.31
CA GLU A 14 -11.08 1.96 -0.89
C GLU A 14 -10.14 0.83 -1.31
N LYS A 15 -9.04 1.16 -2.01
CA LYS A 15 -8.10 0.12 -2.45
C LYS A 15 -7.30 -0.51 -1.31
N LEU A 16 -6.96 0.25 -0.27
CA LEU A 16 -6.28 -0.27 0.91
C LEU A 16 -7.21 -1.12 1.79
N ALA A 17 -8.48 -0.74 1.90
CA ALA A 17 -9.50 -1.46 2.65
C ALA A 17 -9.72 -2.88 2.10
N HIS A 18 -9.55 -3.10 0.79
CA HIS A 18 -9.57 -4.45 0.21
C HIS A 18 -8.51 -5.39 0.81
N TYR A 19 -7.35 -4.88 1.23
CA TYR A 19 -6.27 -5.70 1.82
C TYR A 19 -6.29 -5.74 3.35
N VAL A 20 -6.67 -4.62 3.96
CA VAL A 20 -6.48 -4.37 5.40
C VAL A 20 -7.81 -4.35 6.17
N GLY A 21 -8.94 -4.19 5.46
CA GLY A 21 -10.24 -4.00 6.08
C GLY A 21 -10.30 -2.74 6.93
N SER A 22 -10.95 -2.84 8.09
CA SER A 22 -11.13 -1.76 9.06
C SER A 22 -9.82 -1.26 9.69
N ASN A 23 -8.73 -2.05 9.63
CA ASN A 23 -7.43 -1.69 10.21
C ASN A 23 -6.72 -0.56 9.45
N ALA A 24 -7.30 -0.03 8.37
CA ALA A 24 -6.73 1.07 7.61
C ALA A 24 -6.59 2.36 8.44
N GLU A 25 -7.41 2.54 9.48
CA GLU A 25 -7.35 3.67 10.39
C GLU A 25 -6.01 3.74 11.14
N VAL A 26 -5.42 2.58 11.45
CA VAL A 26 -4.11 2.47 12.14
C VAL A 26 -2.98 3.10 11.32
N LEU A 27 -3.12 3.18 9.98
CA LEU A 27 -2.15 3.88 9.13
C LEU A 27 -2.21 5.40 9.30
N VAL A 28 -3.32 5.95 9.78
CA VAL A 28 -3.50 7.39 9.96
C VAL A 28 -3.24 7.78 11.42
N SER A 29 -3.86 7.07 12.36
CA SER A 29 -3.77 7.33 13.79
C SER A 29 -2.78 6.36 14.44
N ARG A 30 -1.48 6.65 14.29
CA ARG A 30 -0.43 6.01 15.09
C ARG A 30 -0.18 6.85 16.33
N ASP A 31 -0.04 6.19 17.48
CA ASP A 31 0.24 6.85 18.76
C ASP A 31 1.62 7.53 18.79
N ASP A 32 2.57 7.03 18.00
CA ASP A 32 3.95 7.55 17.96
C ASP A 32 4.05 8.92 17.29
N GLU A 33 3.65 9.01 16.01
CA GLU A 33 3.79 10.20 15.18
C GLU A 33 2.72 10.20 14.09
N ALA A 34 2.15 11.38 13.83
CA ALA A 34 1.19 11.57 12.75
C ALA A 34 1.85 11.32 11.38
N HIS A 35 1.29 10.40 10.60
CA HIS A 35 1.74 10.10 9.25
C HIS A 35 0.87 10.79 8.20
N CYS A 36 1.50 11.19 7.09
CA CYS A 36 0.86 11.90 6.00
C CYS A 36 1.01 11.15 4.68
N PHE A 37 -0.01 11.28 3.82
CA PHE A 37 0.04 10.86 2.43
C PHE A 37 0.32 12.05 1.52
N ARG A 38 1.26 11.91 0.58
CA ARG A 38 1.56 12.93 -0.42
C ARG A 38 1.78 12.35 -1.81
N ILE A 39 1.43 13.13 -2.83
CA ILE A 39 1.67 12.77 -4.23
C ILE A 39 2.92 13.46 -4.77
N ILE A 40 3.78 12.65 -5.40
CA ILE A 40 4.97 13.09 -6.14
C ILE A 40 4.98 12.32 -7.46
N LYS A 41 4.96 13.03 -8.61
CA LYS A 41 5.02 12.44 -9.97
C LYS A 41 4.04 11.24 -10.13
N ASN A 42 2.78 11.43 -9.71
CA ASN A 42 1.69 10.43 -9.72
C ASN A 42 1.87 9.22 -8.78
N LYS A 43 2.93 9.17 -7.98
CA LYS A 43 3.11 8.17 -6.93
C LYS A 43 2.66 8.72 -5.58
N VAL A 44 1.97 7.88 -4.82
CA VAL A 44 1.54 8.19 -3.44
C VAL A 44 2.59 7.65 -2.49
N TYR A 45 3.07 8.54 -1.63
CA TYR A 45 4.05 8.26 -0.61
C TYR A 45 3.44 8.40 0.78
N TYR A 46 3.89 7.55 1.69
CA TYR A 46 3.53 7.50 3.09
C TYR A 46 4.78 7.75 3.95
N PHE A 47 4.72 8.73 4.85
CA PHE A 47 5.82 9.10 5.72
C PHE A 47 5.37 9.97 6.91
N PRO A 48 6.17 10.02 7.99
CA PRO A 48 5.92 10.86 9.16
C PRO A 48 5.92 12.37 8.85
N SER A 49 5.18 13.13 9.64
CA SER A 49 5.04 14.58 9.47
C SER A 49 6.37 15.33 9.64
N ARG A 50 7.32 14.83 10.44
CA ARG A 50 8.68 15.40 10.50
C ARG A 50 9.40 15.37 9.15
N LEU A 51 9.32 14.26 8.41
CA LEU A 51 9.93 14.15 7.07
C LEU A 51 9.25 15.07 6.06
N LEU A 52 7.96 15.36 6.25
CA LEU A 52 7.24 16.31 5.40
C LEU A 52 7.89 17.70 5.43
N ASN A 53 8.23 18.19 6.63
CA ASN A 53 8.82 19.52 6.80
C ASN A 53 10.20 19.61 6.14
N GLN A 54 10.99 18.54 6.23
CA GLN A 54 12.31 18.46 5.59
C GLN A 54 12.20 18.34 4.06
N ALA A 55 11.25 17.53 3.58
CA ALA A 55 11.06 17.29 2.14
C ALA A 55 10.49 18.51 1.40
N GLN A 56 9.84 19.46 2.10
CA GLN A 56 9.29 20.68 1.50
C GLN A 56 10.36 21.64 0.97
N VAL A 57 11.59 21.57 1.47
CA VAL A 57 12.71 22.43 1.03
C VAL A 57 13.13 22.13 -0.41
N PHE A 58 12.91 20.90 -0.88
CA PHE A 58 13.34 20.47 -2.20
C PHE A 58 12.36 20.86 -3.30
N HIS A 59 12.89 21.40 -4.40
CA HIS A 59 12.09 21.74 -5.57
C HIS A 59 11.44 20.49 -6.21
N ARG A 60 10.20 20.62 -6.69
CA ARG A 60 9.40 19.50 -7.23
C ARG A 60 10.09 18.72 -8.37
N LYS A 61 10.90 19.39 -9.18
CA LYS A 61 11.65 18.76 -10.30
C LYS A 61 12.73 17.80 -9.79
N ASN A 62 13.40 18.17 -8.70
CA ASN A 62 14.54 17.45 -8.13
C ASN A 62 14.09 16.36 -7.14
N LEU A 63 12.89 16.49 -6.57
CA LEU A 63 12.35 15.50 -5.65
C LEU A 63 11.89 14.24 -6.42
N MET A 64 12.58 13.12 -6.19
CA MET A 64 12.25 11.82 -6.78
C MET A 64 11.21 11.04 -5.95
N GLY A 65 11.26 11.17 -4.62
CA GLY A 65 10.35 10.52 -3.69
C GLY A 65 10.69 10.92 -2.24
N ALA A 66 9.80 10.59 -1.31
CA ALA A 66 10.02 10.80 0.12
C ALA A 66 9.33 9.66 0.89
N GLY A 67 10.06 8.96 1.75
CA GLY A 67 9.52 7.81 2.51
C GLY A 67 9.13 6.63 1.62
N ILE A 68 8.04 5.95 1.98
CA ILE A 68 7.66 4.68 1.36
C ILE A 68 6.57 4.91 0.32
N CYS A 69 6.83 4.40 -0.89
CA CYS A 69 5.89 4.47 -2.00
C CYS A 69 4.80 3.42 -1.81
N LEU A 70 3.55 3.82 -1.59
CA LEU A 70 2.44 2.86 -1.48
C LEU A 70 1.93 2.42 -2.84
N GLY A 71 2.01 3.30 -3.83
CA GLY A 71 1.42 3.03 -5.12
C GLY A 71 1.47 4.20 -6.06
N LYS A 72 0.77 4.08 -7.18
CA LYS A 72 0.62 5.12 -8.18
C LYS A 72 -0.85 5.33 -8.54
N MET A 73 -1.20 6.57 -8.83
CA MET A 73 -2.47 6.92 -9.45
C MET A 73 -2.37 6.67 -10.95
N THR A 74 -3.34 5.95 -11.50
CA THR A 74 -3.46 5.74 -12.95
C THR A 74 -4.09 6.97 -13.62
N HIS A 75 -3.98 7.06 -14.95
CA HIS A 75 -4.69 8.09 -15.72
C HIS A 75 -6.21 7.97 -15.61
N SER A 76 -6.73 6.76 -15.36
CA SER A 76 -8.15 6.50 -15.09
C SER A 76 -8.61 6.91 -13.68
N GLY A 77 -7.73 7.48 -12.84
CA GLY A 77 -8.04 7.92 -11.49
C GLY A 77 -8.07 6.81 -10.44
N GLN A 78 -7.73 5.57 -10.80
CA GLN A 78 -7.67 4.44 -9.88
C GLN A 78 -6.30 4.38 -9.18
N PHE A 79 -6.29 3.87 -7.95
CA PHE A 79 -5.06 3.64 -7.22
C PHE A 79 -4.52 2.23 -7.49
N HIS A 80 -3.26 2.14 -7.90
CA HIS A 80 -2.55 0.90 -8.08
C HIS A 80 -1.48 0.75 -7.00
N VAL A 81 -1.67 -0.23 -6.12
CA VAL A 81 -0.74 -0.57 -5.03
C VAL A 81 0.56 -1.15 -5.62
N LEU A 82 1.70 -0.73 -5.08
CA LEU A 82 3.02 -1.27 -5.43
C LEU A 82 3.52 -2.21 -4.33
N ILE A 83 4.43 -3.12 -4.69
CA ILE A 83 5.02 -4.09 -3.75
C ILE A 83 5.72 -3.43 -2.55
N SER A 84 6.21 -2.20 -2.71
CA SER A 84 6.81 -1.41 -1.64
C SER A 84 5.86 -1.09 -0.47
N ALA A 85 4.54 -1.22 -0.67
CA ALA A 85 3.55 -1.09 0.39
C ALA A 85 3.48 -2.33 1.30
N LEU A 86 4.02 -3.47 0.87
CA LEU A 86 3.85 -4.76 1.52
C LEU A 86 4.21 -4.77 3.03
N PRO A 87 5.29 -4.11 3.50
CA PRO A 87 5.63 -4.13 4.93
C PRO A 87 4.52 -3.59 5.84
N PHE A 88 3.75 -2.60 5.36
CA PHE A 88 2.63 -2.05 6.11
C PHE A 88 1.36 -2.88 5.95
N LEU A 89 1.07 -3.32 4.72
CA LEU A 89 -0.13 -4.10 4.44
C LEU A 89 -0.08 -5.47 5.14
N ALA A 90 1.07 -6.13 5.11
CA ALA A 90 1.25 -7.46 5.68
C ALA A 90 1.07 -7.49 7.21
N GLN A 91 1.34 -6.37 7.91
CA GLN A 91 1.13 -6.28 9.36
C GLN A 91 -0.35 -6.20 9.71
N LEU A 92 -1.12 -5.45 8.91
CA LEU A 92 -2.51 -5.13 9.20
C LEU A 92 -3.52 -6.06 8.49
N SER A 93 -3.06 -6.90 7.55
CA SER A 93 -3.94 -7.75 6.76
C SER A 93 -4.55 -8.88 7.62
N PRO A 94 -5.89 -9.00 7.64
CA PRO A 94 -6.57 -10.09 8.34
C PRO A 94 -6.42 -11.42 7.60
N TYR A 95 -6.48 -11.37 6.26
CA TYR A 95 -6.41 -12.56 5.43
C TYR A 95 -5.00 -12.79 4.90
N ARG A 96 -4.50 -14.02 5.09
CA ARG A 96 -3.16 -14.46 4.67
C ARG A 96 -3.20 -15.86 4.09
N VAL A 97 -2.37 -16.09 3.08
CA VAL A 97 -2.18 -17.39 2.43
C VAL A 97 -0.70 -17.74 2.51
N TRP A 98 -0.40 -18.91 3.06
CA TRP A 98 0.95 -19.46 3.12
C TRP A 98 1.16 -20.44 1.98
N VAL A 99 2.24 -20.22 1.23
CA VAL A 99 2.56 -20.96 0.02
C VAL A 99 3.77 -21.86 0.28
N SER A 100 3.77 -23.05 -0.33
CA SER A 100 4.91 -23.96 -0.36
C SER A 100 6.08 -23.41 -1.19
N GLY A 101 7.30 -23.88 -0.92
CA GLY A 101 8.51 -23.39 -1.62
C GLY A 101 8.43 -23.53 -3.15
N ALA A 102 7.79 -24.59 -3.67
CA ALA A 102 7.54 -24.75 -5.11
C ALA A 102 6.60 -23.66 -5.66
N GLY A 103 5.62 -23.24 -4.86
CA GLY A 103 4.69 -22.17 -5.24
C GLY A 103 5.24 -20.76 -5.05
N GLU A 104 6.17 -20.56 -4.12
CA GLU A 104 6.85 -19.29 -3.91
C GLU A 104 7.60 -18.84 -5.16
N LEU A 105 8.43 -19.73 -5.73
CA LEU A 105 9.19 -19.43 -6.94
C LEU A 105 8.27 -19.08 -8.12
N ALA A 106 7.19 -19.85 -8.29
CA ALA A 106 6.18 -19.57 -9.30
C ALA A 106 5.53 -18.19 -9.12
N TYR A 107 5.20 -17.82 -7.88
CA TYR A 107 4.60 -16.52 -7.57
C TYR A 107 5.55 -15.34 -7.80
N VAL A 108 6.82 -15.48 -7.41
CA VAL A 108 7.86 -14.47 -7.65
C VAL A 108 8.07 -14.25 -9.15
N TYR A 109 7.99 -15.31 -9.95
CA TYR A 109 7.98 -15.23 -11.41
C TYR A 109 6.61 -14.90 -12.02
N ARG A 110 5.72 -14.25 -11.26
CA ARG A 110 4.45 -13.68 -11.73
C ARG A 110 3.41 -14.72 -12.17
N SER A 111 3.55 -15.98 -11.76
CA SER A 111 2.50 -16.98 -11.94
C SER A 111 1.46 -16.92 -10.82
N HIS A 112 0.25 -17.39 -11.09
CA HIS A 112 -0.80 -17.51 -10.08
C HIS A 112 -0.48 -18.62 -9.07
N VAL A 113 -0.89 -18.42 -7.81
CA VAL A 113 -0.86 -19.49 -6.79
C VAL A 113 -1.99 -20.46 -7.06
N ILE A 114 -1.64 -21.72 -7.36
CA ILE A 114 -2.61 -22.80 -7.58
C ILE A 114 -2.86 -23.59 -6.31
N LYS A 115 -4.01 -24.28 -6.24
CA LYS A 115 -4.47 -24.99 -5.03
C LYS A 115 -3.41 -25.92 -4.42
N ARG A 116 -2.65 -26.65 -5.25
CA ARG A 116 -1.58 -27.56 -4.80
C ARG A 116 -0.43 -26.86 -4.06
N HIS A 117 -0.26 -25.55 -4.26
CA HIS A 117 0.84 -24.80 -3.66
C HIS A 117 0.47 -24.21 -2.28
N VAL A 118 -0.81 -24.18 -1.93
CA VAL A 118 -1.30 -23.57 -0.67
C VAL A 118 -1.09 -24.56 0.48
N ILE A 119 -0.37 -24.14 1.52
CA ILE A 119 -0.14 -24.93 2.74
C ILE A 119 -1.21 -24.60 3.78
N ARG A 120 -1.44 -23.30 4.00
CA ARG A 120 -2.36 -22.78 5.00
C ARG A 120 -3.04 -21.55 4.43
N MET A 121 -4.31 -21.35 4.76
CA MET A 121 -5.04 -20.11 4.50
C MET A 121 -5.73 -19.65 5.78
N SER A 122 -6.04 -18.37 5.86
CA SER A 122 -6.90 -17.84 6.91
C SER A 122 -8.34 -18.30 6.68
N ASP A 123 -9.11 -18.46 7.75
CA ASP A 123 -10.52 -18.81 7.65
C ASP A 123 -11.35 -17.60 7.19
N ASP A 124 -12.58 -17.85 6.72
CA ASP A 124 -13.56 -16.85 6.31
C ASP A 124 -13.12 -15.87 5.22
N ILE A 125 -12.20 -16.28 4.34
CA ILE A 125 -11.80 -15.46 3.18
C ILE A 125 -13.00 -15.39 2.21
N PRO A 126 -13.59 -14.19 1.97
CA PRO A 126 -14.67 -14.04 1.02
C PRO A 126 -14.20 -14.27 -0.42
N ALA A 127 -15.08 -14.81 -1.27
CA ALA A 127 -14.81 -14.93 -2.70
C ALA A 127 -14.85 -13.53 -3.35
N ASN A 128 -13.74 -13.11 -3.97
CA ASN A 128 -13.59 -11.85 -4.71
C ASN A 128 -13.64 -10.55 -3.88
N ALA A 129 -13.10 -10.55 -2.66
CA ALA A 129 -12.83 -9.29 -1.94
C ALA A 129 -11.66 -8.50 -2.53
#